data_AF-A0A1S4ASY0-F1
#
_entry.id   AF-A0A1S4ASY0-F1
#
_cell.length_a   1.000
_cell.length_b   1.000
_cell.length_c   1.000
_cell.angle_alpha   90.00
_cell.angle_beta   90.00
_cell.angle_gamma   90.00
#
_symmetry.space_group_name_H-M   'P 1'
#
loop_
_entity.id
_entity.type
_entity.pdbx_description
1 polymer ?
#
loop_
_entity_poly.entity_id
_entity_poly.type
_entity_poly.pdbx_seq_one_letter_code
_entity_poly.pdbx_strand_id
1 'polypeptide(L)'
;MAASGLLSSPSLVSICDKSFIKPSTLTPSTLRLHKLSFVDQSVSNMYIPVALFYPKPQREESNNSNLSHIADLLQTSLSQTLVSYYPYAGILRDNATAECNDMGAEFLSVKINCPMSEILNHPHATDAESIVFPKDLPWKNNYEGGNLLVVQLSKFDCGGIAISACLSHKIGDGCSVINFLNHWANVTRDRRFVVPSPRFVGDSILSSTSLSQTLVSYYPYAGILRDNATVECNDMGAEFLSVKINCPMSEILNHPHATDAESIVFPKDLPWKNNYEG
;
A
#
# COMPACT_ATOMS: atom_id res chain seq x y z
N MET A 1 -18.84 19.11 24.05
CA MET A 1 -19.80 19.55 23.01
C MET A 1 -19.06 20.39 21.96
N ALA A 2 -18.12 19.78 21.23
CA ALA A 2 -17.36 20.43 20.15
C ALA A 2 -16.68 19.38 19.23
N ALA A 3 -17.39 18.32 18.85
CA ALA A 3 -16.86 17.27 17.95
C ALA A 3 -17.68 17.11 16.66
N SER A 4 -18.60 18.05 16.38
CA SER A 4 -19.55 17.97 15.27
C SER A 4 -19.31 19.01 14.17
N GLY A 5 -18.12 19.63 14.13
CA GLY A 5 -17.80 20.73 13.20
C GLY A 5 -16.94 20.38 11.99
N LEU A 6 -16.36 19.17 11.91
CA LEU A 6 -15.36 18.85 10.88
C LEU A 6 -15.93 18.81 9.44
N LEU A 7 -17.24 18.70 9.28
CA LEU A 7 -17.91 18.50 7.98
C LEU A 7 -18.64 19.75 7.45
N SER A 8 -18.51 20.92 8.09
CA SER A 8 -19.25 22.14 7.71
C SER A 8 -18.40 23.33 7.23
N SER A 9 -17.17 23.10 6.77
CA SER A 9 -16.29 24.16 6.23
C SER A 9 -15.45 23.67 5.04
N PRO A 10 -14.76 24.55 4.27
CA PRO A 10 -14.30 24.28 2.89
C PRO A 10 -13.49 22.99 2.78
N SER A 11 -13.50 22.36 1.61
CA SER A 11 -12.92 21.03 1.35
C SER A 11 -11.64 20.79 2.17
N LEU A 12 -11.76 19.98 3.22
CA LEU A 12 -10.70 19.69 4.20
C LEU A 12 -9.40 19.24 3.52
N VAL A 13 -9.53 18.60 2.37
CA VAL A 13 -8.43 18.21 1.47
C VAL A 13 -8.56 19.00 0.19
N SER A 14 -7.45 19.59 -0.27
CA SER A 14 -7.35 20.27 -1.56
C SER A 14 -6.21 19.68 -2.39
N ILE A 15 -6.52 19.18 -3.59
CA ILE A 15 -5.52 18.67 -4.53
C ILE A 15 -4.76 19.86 -5.11
N CYS A 16 -3.45 19.85 -4.94
CA CYS A 16 -2.54 20.86 -5.50
C CYS A 16 -1.99 20.41 -6.85
N ASP A 17 -1.62 19.14 -6.97
CA ASP A 17 -1.05 18.56 -8.18
C ASP A 17 -1.36 17.06 -8.28
N LYS A 18 -1.42 16.56 -9.51
CA LYS A 18 -1.60 15.15 -9.86
C LYS A 18 -0.71 14.81 -11.04
N SER A 19 0.13 13.79 -10.88
CA SER A 19 1.04 13.32 -11.93
C SER A 19 1.10 11.79 -11.98
N PHE A 20 1.66 11.26 -13.07
CA PHE A 20 1.93 9.83 -13.25
C PHE A 20 3.43 9.61 -13.38
N ILE A 21 4.01 8.91 -12.41
CA ILE A 21 5.44 8.73 -12.27
C ILE A 21 5.85 7.45 -12.97
N LYS A 22 6.55 7.63 -14.08
CA LYS A 22 7.09 6.52 -14.87
C LYS A 22 8.44 6.07 -14.33
N PRO A 23 8.84 4.81 -14.55
CA PRO A 23 10.20 4.37 -14.30
C PRO A 23 11.20 5.26 -15.05
N SER A 24 12.33 5.56 -14.42
CA SER A 24 13.37 6.41 -15.02
C SER A 24 14.07 5.77 -16.22
N THR A 25 13.95 4.45 -16.36
CA THR A 25 14.36 3.67 -17.52
C THR A 25 13.21 2.77 -17.95
N LEU A 26 12.99 2.65 -19.26
CA LEU A 26 11.90 1.84 -19.81
C LEU A 26 11.99 0.38 -19.36
N THR A 27 10.83 -0.19 -19.03
CA THR A 27 10.72 -1.62 -18.76
C THR A 27 11.07 -2.41 -20.02
N PRO A 28 12.04 -3.34 -19.96
CA PRO A 28 12.38 -4.20 -21.10
C PRO A 28 11.16 -4.92 -21.65
N SER A 29 11.07 -5.05 -22.98
CA SER A 29 9.94 -5.71 -23.64
C SER A 29 9.71 -7.16 -23.18
N THR A 30 10.79 -7.84 -22.77
CA THR A 30 10.74 -9.19 -22.19
C THR A 30 10.06 -9.26 -20.82
N LEU A 31 9.96 -8.13 -20.12
CA LEU A 31 9.30 -7.99 -18.80
C LEU A 31 7.91 -7.32 -18.90
N ARG A 32 7.46 -6.98 -20.12
CA ARG A 32 6.21 -6.25 -20.37
C ARG A 32 4.96 -6.96 -19.83
N LEU A 33 4.94 -8.28 -19.89
CA LEU A 33 3.83 -9.09 -19.38
C LEU A 33 4.33 -9.86 -18.16
N HIS A 34 3.92 -9.41 -16.98
CA HIS A 34 4.21 -10.08 -15.73
C HIS A 34 3.05 -11.02 -15.39
N LYS A 35 3.36 -12.32 -15.34
CA LYS A 35 2.41 -13.35 -14.90
C LYS A 35 2.40 -13.41 -13.38
N LEU A 36 1.21 -13.32 -12.82
CA LEU A 36 0.96 -13.45 -11.39
C LEU A 36 1.03 -14.92 -10.99
N SER A 37 1.57 -15.21 -9.80
CA SER A 37 1.57 -16.57 -9.28
C SER A 37 0.16 -17.07 -8.96
N PHE A 38 0.03 -18.37 -8.67
CA PHE A 38 -1.23 -18.91 -8.18
C PHE A 38 -1.72 -18.21 -6.90
N VAL A 39 -0.80 -17.89 -5.98
CA VAL A 39 -1.13 -17.19 -4.73
C VAL A 39 -1.68 -15.80 -5.05
N ASP A 40 -0.98 -15.06 -5.91
CA ASP A 40 -1.39 -13.71 -6.31
C ASP A 40 -2.75 -13.71 -7.03
N GLN A 41 -3.03 -14.75 -7.83
CA GLN A 41 -4.33 -14.95 -8.50
C GLN A 41 -5.46 -15.20 -7.51
N SER A 42 -5.18 -15.83 -6.36
CA SER A 42 -6.16 -16.15 -5.32
C SER A 42 -6.52 -14.97 -4.42
N VAL A 43 -5.67 -13.92 -4.38
CA VAL A 43 -5.89 -12.73 -3.57
C VAL A 43 -6.92 -11.81 -4.24
N SER A 44 -7.83 -11.22 -3.47
CA SER A 44 -8.74 -10.17 -3.97
C SER A 44 -7.94 -8.99 -4.53
N ASN A 45 -8.44 -8.34 -5.58
CA ASN A 45 -7.88 -7.10 -6.09
C ASN A 45 -8.14 -5.93 -5.12
N MET A 46 -7.31 -5.86 -4.08
CA MET A 46 -7.29 -4.83 -3.06
C MET A 46 -5.91 -4.18 -2.98
N TYR A 47 -5.85 -3.04 -2.31
CA TYR A 47 -4.59 -2.35 -2.00
C TYR A 47 -4.14 -2.65 -0.57
N ILE A 48 -2.83 -2.62 -0.37
CA ILE A 48 -2.19 -2.54 0.93
C ILE A 48 -1.90 -1.06 1.21
N PRO A 49 -2.68 -0.40 2.08
CA PRO A 49 -2.47 1.00 2.42
C PRO A 49 -1.42 1.17 3.52
N VAL A 50 -0.58 2.20 3.38
CA VAL A 50 0.39 2.61 4.39
C VAL A 50 0.50 4.12 4.42
N ALA A 51 0.52 4.71 5.61
CA ALA A 51 0.71 6.15 5.81
C ALA A 51 1.81 6.42 6.84
N LEU A 52 2.74 7.30 6.49
CA LEU A 52 3.85 7.73 7.33
C LEU A 52 3.72 9.21 7.62
N PHE A 53 3.76 9.58 8.90
CA PHE A 53 3.57 10.95 9.37
C PHE A 53 4.89 11.54 9.85
N TYR A 54 5.23 12.72 9.34
CA TYR A 54 6.46 13.43 9.66
C TYR A 54 6.13 14.82 10.24
N PRO A 55 6.49 15.09 11.50
CA PRO A 55 6.28 16.40 12.09
C PRO A 55 7.17 17.44 11.40
N LYS A 56 6.76 18.72 11.48
CA LYS A 56 7.60 19.82 10.99
C LYS A 56 8.95 19.81 11.73
N PRO A 57 10.10 19.87 11.02
CA PRO A 57 11.40 19.95 11.68
C PRO A 57 11.51 21.21 12.55
N GLN A 58 11.98 21.06 13.80
CA GLN A 58 12.10 22.19 14.75
C GLN A 58 13.24 23.16 14.44
N ARG A 59 14.20 22.78 13.59
CA ARG A 59 15.48 23.51 13.39
C ARG A 59 15.58 24.33 12.11
N GLU A 60 14.53 24.37 11.28
CA GLU A 60 14.51 25.18 10.06
C GLU A 60 13.61 26.42 10.27
N GLU A 61 14.18 27.48 10.85
CA GLU A 61 13.49 28.76 11.06
C GLU A 61 13.30 29.54 9.74
N SER A 62 13.96 29.16 8.64
CA SER A 62 14.06 30.00 7.44
C SER A 62 13.67 29.34 6.12
N ASN A 63 13.50 28.02 6.06
CA ASN A 63 13.00 27.36 4.86
C ASN A 63 11.63 26.78 5.14
N ASN A 64 10.57 27.50 4.73
CA ASN A 64 9.33 26.84 4.38
C ASN A 64 9.68 25.82 3.28
N SER A 65 9.96 24.58 3.66
CA SER A 65 10.17 23.49 2.71
C SER A 65 8.94 23.48 1.79
N ASN A 66 9.14 23.98 0.57
CA ASN A 66 8.04 24.18 -0.35
C ASN A 66 7.48 22.79 -0.66
N LEU A 67 6.16 22.64 -0.59
CA LEU A 67 5.50 21.37 -0.90
C LEU A 67 5.96 20.86 -2.28
N SER A 68 6.17 21.77 -3.22
CA SER A 68 6.71 21.45 -4.54
C SER A 68 8.10 20.82 -4.48
N HIS A 69 9.01 21.33 -3.64
CA HIS A 69 10.37 20.79 -3.53
C HIS A 69 10.38 19.37 -2.97
N ILE A 70 9.55 19.11 -1.95
CA ILE A 70 9.39 17.76 -1.39
C ILE A 70 8.76 16.83 -2.43
N ALA A 71 7.73 17.31 -3.15
CA ALA A 71 7.10 16.57 -4.22
C ALA A 71 8.10 16.21 -5.34
N ASP A 72 8.91 17.16 -5.80
CA ASP A 72 9.93 16.94 -6.83
C ASP A 72 10.95 15.89 -6.39
N LEU A 73 11.41 15.96 -5.13
CA LEU A 73 12.34 14.99 -4.56
C LEU A 73 11.74 13.57 -4.55
N LEU A 74 10.51 13.44 -4.05
CA LEU A 74 9.78 12.18 -3.94
C LEU A 74 9.42 11.59 -5.30
N GLN A 75 8.96 12.41 -6.25
CA GLN A 75 8.64 11.99 -7.62
C GLN A 75 9.89 11.50 -8.35
N THR A 76 11.02 12.22 -8.20
CA THR A 76 12.30 11.82 -8.82
C THR A 76 12.81 10.49 -8.28
N SER A 77 12.83 10.32 -6.95
CA SER A 77 13.27 9.08 -6.34
C SER A 77 12.32 7.92 -6.62
N LEU A 78 11.01 8.18 -6.67
CA LEU A 78 10.01 7.17 -7.04
C LEU A 78 10.23 6.67 -8.47
N SER A 79 10.50 7.57 -9.41
CA SER A 79 10.83 7.20 -10.80
C SER A 79 12.06 6.28 -10.86
N GLN A 80 13.07 6.52 -10.03
CA GLN A 80 14.25 5.65 -9.94
C GLN A 80 13.91 4.29 -9.30
N THR A 81 13.17 4.27 -8.19
CA THR A 81 12.75 3.03 -7.52
C THR A 81 11.86 2.15 -8.39
N LEU A 82 10.98 2.76 -9.20
CA LEU A 82 10.09 2.04 -10.13
C LEU A 82 10.84 1.28 -11.23
N VAL A 83 12.14 1.50 -11.43
CA VAL A 83 12.94 0.63 -12.32
C VAL A 83 13.05 -0.79 -11.73
N SER A 84 13.28 -0.89 -10.43
CA SER A 84 13.35 -2.17 -9.71
C SER A 84 11.97 -2.75 -9.42
N TYR A 85 10.96 -1.90 -9.28
CA TYR A 85 9.58 -2.23 -8.95
C TYR A 85 8.62 -1.98 -10.12
N TYR A 86 9.09 -2.25 -11.33
CA TYR A 86 8.41 -1.92 -12.58
C TYR A 86 6.95 -2.40 -12.72
N PRO A 87 6.50 -3.54 -12.12
CA PRO A 87 5.10 -3.91 -12.23
C PRO A 87 4.15 -2.87 -11.62
N TYR A 88 4.58 -2.15 -10.58
CA TYR A 88 3.78 -1.10 -9.95
C TYR A 88 3.57 0.15 -10.82
N ALA A 89 4.32 0.30 -11.91
CA ALA A 89 4.11 1.34 -12.92
C ALA A 89 3.23 0.86 -14.10
N GLY A 90 2.67 -0.33 -14.00
CA GLY A 90 1.78 -0.94 -14.99
C GLY A 90 0.31 -0.86 -14.61
N ILE A 91 -0.48 -1.72 -15.25
CA ILE A 91 -1.90 -1.93 -14.97
C ILE A 91 -2.18 -3.43 -14.84
N LEU A 92 -3.21 -3.80 -14.08
CA LEU A 92 -3.75 -5.16 -14.15
C LEU A 92 -4.51 -5.29 -15.47
N ARG A 93 -4.20 -6.35 -16.23
CA ARG A 93 -4.92 -6.68 -17.45
C ARG A 93 -6.10 -7.59 -17.14
N ASP A 94 -5.89 -8.52 -16.23
CA ASP A 94 -6.85 -9.50 -15.75
C ASP A 94 -6.40 -10.05 -14.39
N ASN A 95 -7.07 -11.08 -13.87
CA ASN A 95 -6.75 -11.69 -12.58
C ASN A 95 -5.38 -12.40 -12.53
N ALA A 96 -4.76 -12.68 -13.69
CA ALA A 96 -3.56 -13.49 -13.81
C ALA A 96 -2.35 -12.74 -14.40
N THR A 97 -2.56 -11.54 -14.95
CA THR A 97 -1.51 -10.83 -15.67
C THR A 97 -1.52 -9.34 -15.36
N ALA A 98 -0.35 -8.81 -15.04
CA ALA A 98 -0.08 -7.37 -15.02
C ALA A 98 0.66 -6.96 -16.31
N GLU A 99 0.15 -5.94 -16.99
CA GLU A 99 0.86 -5.31 -18.10
C GLU A 99 1.76 -4.19 -17.55
N CYS A 100 3.07 -4.43 -17.55
CA CYS A 100 4.11 -3.51 -17.09
C CYS A 100 4.38 -2.45 -18.16
N ASN A 101 3.39 -1.57 -18.35
CA ASN A 101 3.33 -0.70 -19.52
C ASN A 101 3.95 0.69 -19.37
N ASP A 102 4.58 0.96 -18.23
CA ASP A 102 5.14 2.25 -17.86
C ASP A 102 4.11 3.40 -17.97
N MET A 103 2.82 3.10 -17.75
CA MET A 103 1.78 4.14 -17.58
C MET A 103 2.10 5.03 -16.37
N GLY A 104 2.73 4.44 -15.35
CA GLY A 104 3.27 5.12 -14.19
C GLY A 104 2.40 4.96 -12.94
N ALA A 105 3.03 5.18 -11.79
CA ALA A 105 2.34 5.25 -10.51
C ALA A 105 1.65 6.61 -10.37
N GLU A 106 0.43 6.65 -9.86
CA GLU A 106 -0.25 7.92 -9.61
C GLU A 106 0.33 8.61 -8.38
N PHE A 107 0.64 9.89 -8.49
CA PHE A 107 1.18 10.70 -7.41
C PHE A 107 0.33 11.96 -7.23
N LEU A 108 -0.11 12.19 -6.00
CA LEU A 108 -0.93 13.33 -5.62
C LEU A 108 -0.17 14.20 -4.61
N SER A 109 -0.21 15.51 -4.81
CA SER A 109 0.18 16.47 -3.78
C SER A 109 -1.05 17.20 -3.29
N VAL A 110 -1.31 17.18 -1.98
CA VAL A 110 -2.51 17.77 -1.38
C VAL A 110 -2.17 18.64 -0.17
N LYS A 111 -3.03 19.61 0.10
CA LYS A 111 -3.04 20.35 1.38
C LYS A 111 -4.24 19.89 2.20
N ILE A 112 -3.99 19.65 3.48
CA ILE A 112 -5.00 19.32 4.47
C ILE A 112 -5.14 20.52 5.40
N ASN A 113 -6.34 21.12 5.40
CA ASN A 113 -6.67 22.34 6.15
C ASN A 113 -7.00 22.02 7.62
N CYS A 114 -6.14 21.24 8.26
CA CYS A 114 -6.15 20.99 9.70
C CYS A 114 -4.73 20.63 10.19
N PRO A 115 -4.43 20.75 11.48
CA PRO A 115 -3.19 20.25 12.05
C PRO A 115 -3.17 18.72 12.07
N MET A 116 -1.98 18.13 11.89
CA MET A 116 -1.78 16.67 11.91
C MET A 116 -2.33 15.99 13.18
N SER A 117 -2.29 16.68 14.31
CA SER A 117 -2.83 16.18 15.58
C SER A 117 -4.33 15.90 15.56
N GLU A 118 -5.10 16.61 14.72
CA GLU A 118 -6.54 16.34 14.57
C GLU A 118 -6.80 15.01 13.85
N ILE A 119 -5.91 14.60 12.95
CA ILE A 119 -5.99 13.29 12.27
C ILE A 119 -5.50 12.19 13.20
N LEU A 120 -4.34 12.36 13.85
CA LEU A 120 -3.73 11.34 14.71
C LEU A 120 -4.53 11.05 15.98
N ASN A 121 -5.26 12.05 16.50
CA ASN A 121 -6.10 11.90 17.68
C ASN A 121 -7.59 11.78 17.33
N HIS A 122 -7.93 11.56 16.05
CA HIS A 122 -9.32 11.47 15.64
C HIS A 122 -9.98 10.24 16.29
N PRO A 123 -11.17 10.38 16.91
CA PRO A 123 -11.83 9.26 17.60
C PRO A 123 -12.33 8.16 16.64
N HIS A 124 -12.49 8.48 15.35
CA HIS A 124 -12.92 7.55 14.31
C HIS A 124 -11.82 7.41 13.25
N ALA A 125 -11.17 6.24 13.21
CA ALA A 125 -10.03 6.01 12.31
C ALA A 125 -10.39 6.09 10.83
N THR A 126 -11.59 5.64 10.44
CA THR A 126 -12.05 5.63 9.04
C THR A 126 -12.16 7.03 8.45
N ASP A 127 -12.60 8.00 9.25
CA ASP A 127 -12.67 9.41 8.82
C ASP A 127 -11.27 9.96 8.58
N ALA A 128 -10.32 9.62 9.46
CA ALA A 128 -8.91 9.98 9.32
C ALA A 128 -8.26 9.33 8.08
N GLU A 129 -8.53 8.05 7.81
CA GLU A 129 -8.05 7.33 6.61
C GLU A 129 -8.49 8.01 5.32
N SER A 130 -9.76 8.42 5.24
CA SER A 130 -10.32 9.10 4.05
C SER A 130 -9.70 10.46 3.72
N ILE A 131 -8.92 11.01 4.66
CA ILE A 131 -8.22 12.30 4.53
C ILE A 131 -6.78 12.09 4.06
N VAL A 132 -6.09 11.08 4.59
CA VAL A 132 -4.66 10.84 4.28
C VAL A 132 -4.44 9.92 3.09
N PHE A 133 -5.44 9.15 2.67
CA PHE A 133 -5.40 8.37 1.43
C PHE A 133 -6.23 9.03 0.33
N PRO A 134 -5.86 8.82 -0.95
CA PRO A 134 -6.66 9.26 -2.07
C PRO A 134 -8.08 8.70 -1.99
N LYS A 135 -9.06 9.55 -2.33
CA LYS A 135 -10.46 9.13 -2.46
C LYS A 135 -10.63 8.25 -3.71
N ASP A 136 -11.65 7.40 -3.68
CA ASP A 136 -12.05 6.57 -4.82
C ASP A 136 -10.99 5.58 -5.33
N LEU A 137 -9.99 5.24 -4.49
CA LEU A 137 -9.16 4.08 -4.77
C LEU A 137 -10.04 2.84 -4.92
N PRO A 138 -9.67 1.87 -5.78
CA PRO A 138 -10.36 0.59 -5.88
C PRO A 138 -10.12 -0.24 -4.60
N TRP A 139 -10.74 0.17 -3.50
CA TRP A 139 -10.88 -0.64 -2.28
C TRP A 139 -11.79 -1.87 -2.54
N LYS A 140 -12.46 -1.89 -3.70
CA LYS A 140 -13.30 -2.97 -4.20
C LYS A 140 -12.64 -3.60 -5.40
N ASN A 141 -12.75 -4.93 -5.52
CA ASN A 141 -12.22 -5.77 -6.60
C ASN A 141 -12.63 -5.26 -7.99
N ASN A 142 -11.88 -4.31 -8.56
CA ASN A 142 -12.11 -3.80 -9.91
C ASN A 142 -10.84 -3.90 -10.75
N TYR A 143 -10.85 -4.84 -11.71
CA TYR A 143 -9.72 -5.14 -12.58
C TYR A 143 -9.59 -4.15 -13.75
N GLU A 144 -10.55 -3.26 -13.96
CA GLU A 144 -10.52 -2.28 -15.04
C GLU A 144 -9.84 -0.98 -14.59
N GLY A 145 -8.64 -0.73 -15.14
CA GLY A 145 -8.09 0.64 -15.24
C GLY A 145 -7.54 1.27 -13.96
N GLY A 146 -7.26 0.49 -12.90
CA GLY A 146 -6.63 0.98 -11.66
C GLY A 146 -5.09 1.03 -11.73
N ASN A 147 -4.51 2.11 -11.18
CA ASN A 147 -3.06 2.24 -11.00
C ASN A 147 -2.58 1.26 -9.92
N LEU A 148 -1.49 0.52 -10.18
CA LEU A 148 -1.00 -0.49 -9.23
C LEU A 148 -0.28 0.09 -8.02
N LEU A 149 0.16 1.34 -8.13
CA LEU A 149 0.66 2.15 -7.03
C LEU A 149 0.04 3.54 -7.10
N VAL A 150 -0.50 3.99 -5.97
CA VAL A 150 -0.92 5.38 -5.77
C VAL A 150 -0.22 5.93 -4.54
N VAL A 151 0.35 7.12 -4.67
CA VAL A 151 1.07 7.84 -3.61
C VAL A 151 0.42 9.19 -3.39
N GLN A 152 0.25 9.60 -2.13
CA GLN A 152 -0.19 10.95 -1.79
C GLN A 152 0.76 11.61 -0.78
N LEU A 153 1.29 12.76 -1.17
CA LEU A 153 2.00 13.69 -0.30
C LEU A 153 1.00 14.71 0.24
N SER A 154 0.78 14.69 1.55
CA SER A 154 -0.16 15.59 2.22
C SER A 154 0.58 16.57 3.10
N LYS A 155 0.28 17.87 2.98
CA LYS A 155 0.81 18.92 3.87
C LYS A 155 -0.27 19.46 4.78
N PHE A 156 -0.03 19.43 6.08
CA PHE A 156 -0.92 19.94 7.12
C PHE A 156 -0.65 21.41 7.44
N ASP A 157 -1.62 22.10 8.03
CA ASP A 157 -1.48 23.50 8.45
C ASP A 157 -0.39 23.71 9.52
N CYS A 158 -0.15 22.69 10.35
CA CYS A 158 0.97 22.70 11.30
C CYS A 158 2.35 22.58 10.62
N GLY A 159 2.40 22.46 9.30
CA GLY A 159 3.61 22.33 8.48
C GLY A 159 4.23 20.93 8.48
N GLY A 160 3.67 19.98 9.21
CA GLY A 160 4.01 18.57 9.09
C GLY A 160 3.48 17.98 7.77
N ILE A 161 3.99 16.81 7.39
CA ILE A 161 3.58 16.11 6.18
C ILE A 161 3.16 14.67 6.50
N ALA A 162 2.30 14.11 5.66
CA ALA A 162 2.10 12.66 5.57
C ALA A 162 2.45 12.19 4.16
N ILE A 163 3.08 11.03 4.07
CA ILE A 163 3.31 10.31 2.83
C ILE A 163 2.52 9.02 2.94
N SER A 164 1.51 8.86 2.08
CA SER A 164 0.74 7.63 2.00
C SER A 164 0.97 6.93 0.66
N ALA A 165 0.92 5.60 0.69
CA ALA A 165 1.03 4.75 -0.48
C ALA A 165 -0.01 3.64 -0.41
N CYS A 166 -0.60 3.31 -1.55
CA CYS A 166 -1.50 2.20 -1.74
C CYS A 166 -0.95 1.33 -2.86
N LEU A 167 -0.51 0.12 -2.52
CA LEU A 167 0.10 -0.84 -3.45
C LEU A 167 -0.85 -2.00 -3.71
N SER A 168 -1.03 -2.39 -4.97
CA SER A 168 -1.88 -3.54 -5.30
C SER A 168 -1.32 -4.83 -4.66
N HIS A 169 -2.16 -5.51 -3.89
CA HIS A 169 -1.83 -6.79 -3.25
C HIS A 169 -1.63 -7.92 -4.28
N LYS A 170 -2.09 -7.71 -5.53
CA LYS A 170 -1.85 -8.64 -6.65
C LYS A 170 -0.39 -8.74 -7.05
N ILE A 171 0.43 -7.73 -6.75
CA ILE A 171 1.84 -7.66 -7.16
C ILE A 171 2.78 -8.07 -6.03
N GLY A 172 2.38 -7.84 -4.78
CA GLY A 172 3.22 -8.10 -3.62
C GLY A 172 2.43 -8.12 -2.32
N ASP A 173 3.05 -8.74 -1.32
CA ASP A 173 2.57 -8.84 0.05
C ASP A 173 3.07 -7.69 0.94
N GLY A 174 2.77 -7.74 2.24
CA GLY A 174 3.23 -6.75 3.21
C GLY A 174 4.76 -6.61 3.26
N CYS A 175 5.50 -7.71 3.15
CA CYS A 175 6.96 -7.69 3.09
C CYS A 175 7.47 -6.95 1.85
N SER A 176 6.83 -7.19 0.70
CA SER A 176 7.13 -6.51 -0.56
C SER A 176 6.90 -5.00 -0.46
N VAL A 177 5.82 -4.58 0.22
CA VAL A 177 5.52 -3.16 0.49
C VAL A 177 6.60 -2.53 1.37
N ILE A 178 7.00 -3.17 2.47
CA ILE A 178 8.05 -2.66 3.36
C ILE A 178 9.38 -2.51 2.61
N ASN A 179 9.75 -3.51 1.80
CA ASN A 179 10.95 -3.46 0.98
C ASN A 179 10.90 -2.31 -0.03
N PHE A 180 9.76 -2.10 -0.69
CA PHE A 180 9.54 -0.98 -1.59
C PHE A 180 9.74 0.36 -0.88
N LEU A 181 9.12 0.57 0.28
CA LEU A 181 9.24 1.81 1.06
C LEU A 181 10.68 2.06 1.51
N ASN A 182 11.37 1.02 2.00
CA ASN A 182 12.76 1.12 2.42
C ASN A 182 13.68 1.47 1.25
N HIS A 183 13.51 0.83 0.10
CA HIS A 183 14.27 1.15 -1.11
C HIS A 183 13.97 2.59 -1.55
N TRP A 184 12.71 2.98 -1.63
CA TRP A 184 12.31 4.33 -2.02
C TRP A 184 12.89 5.40 -1.07
N ALA A 185 12.83 5.17 0.24
CA ALA A 185 13.42 6.07 1.23
C ALA A 185 14.95 6.18 1.09
N ASN A 186 15.64 5.07 0.82
CA ASN A 186 17.08 5.08 0.59
C ASN A 186 17.47 5.86 -0.68
N VAL A 187 16.76 5.65 -1.79
CA VAL A 187 16.98 6.39 -3.05
C VAL A 187 16.66 7.88 -2.89
N THR A 188 15.64 8.20 -2.08
CA THR A 188 15.30 9.58 -1.73
C THR A 188 16.44 10.27 -0.96
N ARG A 189 17.13 9.55 -0.06
CA ARG A 189 18.29 10.07 0.69
C ARG A 189 19.56 10.17 -0.15
N ASP A 190 19.86 9.13 -0.93
CA ASP A 190 21.01 9.09 -1.83
C ASP A 190 20.57 8.52 -3.19
N ARG A 191 20.56 9.37 -4.21
CA ARG A 191 20.17 8.99 -5.58
C ARG A 191 21.12 7.98 -6.24
N ARG A 192 22.29 7.75 -5.65
CA ARG A 192 23.25 6.73 -6.11
C ARG A 192 23.09 5.42 -5.35
N PHE A 193 22.11 5.31 -4.47
CA PHE A 193 21.83 4.09 -3.75
C PHE A 193 21.47 2.97 -4.73
N VAL A 194 22.18 1.85 -4.63
CA VAL A 194 21.95 0.66 -5.44
C VAL A 194 21.72 -0.51 -4.49
N VAL A 195 20.57 -1.17 -4.64
CA VAL A 195 20.29 -2.47 -4.01
C VAL A 195 19.91 -3.49 -5.08
N PRO A 196 20.08 -4.78 -4.79
CA PRO A 196 19.58 -5.83 -5.67
C PRO A 196 18.10 -5.62 -5.96
N SER A 197 17.73 -5.55 -7.24
CA SER A 197 16.34 -5.46 -7.64
C SER A 197 15.58 -6.73 -7.22
N PRO A 198 14.33 -6.60 -6.74
CA PRO A 198 13.48 -7.76 -6.51
C PRO A 198 13.26 -8.51 -7.82
N ARG A 199 13.10 -9.83 -7.72
CA ARG A 199 12.80 -10.68 -8.87
C ARG A 199 11.35 -11.12 -8.80
N PHE A 200 10.56 -10.65 -9.76
CA PHE A 200 9.15 -11.02 -9.90
C PHE A 200 9.00 -12.36 -10.63
N VAL A 201 9.38 -13.45 -9.95
CA VAL A 201 9.43 -14.83 -10.49
C VAL A 201 8.39 -15.76 -9.86
N GLY A 202 7.38 -15.20 -9.16
CA GLY A 202 6.36 -15.97 -8.43
C GLY A 202 5.69 -17.04 -9.29
N ASP A 203 5.27 -16.71 -10.52
CA ASP A 203 4.67 -17.67 -11.46
C ASP A 203 5.61 -18.84 -11.84
N SER A 204 6.92 -18.63 -11.86
CA SER A 204 7.87 -19.71 -12.15
C SER A 204 8.05 -20.69 -10.99
N ILE A 205 7.75 -20.25 -9.76
CA ILE A 205 7.87 -21.06 -8.54
C ILE A 205 6.53 -21.70 -8.20
N LEU A 206 5.45 -20.91 -8.27
CA LEU A 206 4.07 -21.27 -7.91
C LEU A 206 3.16 -21.05 -9.10
N SER A 207 3.41 -21.78 -10.19
CA SER A 207 2.60 -21.63 -11.41
C SER A 207 1.17 -22.10 -11.16
N SER A 208 0.22 -21.40 -11.77
CA SER A 208 -1.21 -21.79 -11.72
C SER A 208 -1.47 -23.17 -12.33
N THR A 209 -0.59 -23.64 -13.22
CA THR A 209 -0.66 -24.96 -13.84
C THR A 209 -0.13 -26.08 -12.94
N SER A 210 0.86 -25.82 -12.08
CA SER A 210 1.52 -26.84 -11.26
C SER A 210 0.73 -27.20 -10.01
N LEU A 211 0.10 -26.22 -9.35
CA LEU A 211 -0.63 -26.46 -8.11
C LEU A 211 -2.03 -27.05 -8.32
N SER A 212 -2.62 -26.97 -9.51
CA SER A 212 -3.85 -27.75 -9.79
C SER A 212 -3.62 -29.26 -9.63
N GLN A 213 -2.44 -29.75 -10.03
CA GLN A 213 -2.03 -31.14 -9.83
C GLN A 213 -1.60 -31.42 -8.38
N THR A 214 -0.90 -30.48 -7.73
CA THR A 214 -0.49 -30.62 -6.32
C THR A 214 -1.68 -30.58 -5.37
N LEU A 215 -2.66 -29.69 -5.57
CA LEU A 215 -3.90 -29.63 -4.79
C LEU A 215 -4.71 -30.92 -4.98
N VAL A 216 -4.80 -31.47 -6.20
CA VAL A 216 -5.39 -32.80 -6.42
C VAL A 216 -4.67 -33.91 -5.64
N SER A 217 -3.35 -33.80 -5.42
CA SER A 217 -2.56 -34.79 -4.67
C SER A 217 -2.49 -34.55 -3.14
N TYR A 218 -2.69 -33.32 -2.67
CA TYR A 218 -2.64 -32.94 -1.25
C TYR A 218 -4.03 -33.01 -0.58
N TYR A 219 -5.10 -33.11 -1.39
CA TYR A 219 -6.49 -33.24 -0.96
C TYR A 219 -7.03 -34.69 -0.88
N PRO A 220 -6.33 -35.73 -0.36
CA PRO A 220 -7.02 -36.92 0.13
C PRO A 220 -7.72 -36.70 1.48
N TYR A 221 -7.49 -35.57 2.17
CA TYR A 221 -8.04 -35.28 3.51
C TYR A 221 -9.13 -34.20 3.56
N ALA A 222 -9.41 -33.54 2.43
CA ALA A 222 -10.62 -32.73 2.26
C ALA A 222 -11.49 -33.45 1.23
N GLY A 223 -12.73 -33.78 1.63
CA GLY A 223 -13.55 -34.81 1.01
C GLY A 223 -13.86 -34.63 -0.49
N ILE A 224 -14.47 -35.68 -1.04
CA ILE A 224 -14.87 -35.77 -2.45
C ILE A 224 -15.94 -34.72 -2.75
N LEU A 225 -15.64 -33.79 -3.66
CA LEU A 225 -16.64 -32.93 -4.30
C LEU A 225 -17.48 -33.78 -5.27
N ARG A 226 -18.76 -33.99 -4.91
CA ARG A 226 -19.78 -34.46 -5.85
C ARG A 226 -20.77 -33.34 -6.07
N ASP A 227 -20.83 -32.90 -7.33
CA ASP A 227 -21.86 -32.12 -8.01
C ASP A 227 -22.29 -30.78 -7.37
N ASN A 228 -22.03 -29.69 -8.10
CA ASN A 228 -22.48 -28.31 -7.83
C ASN A 228 -22.32 -27.81 -6.38
N ALA A 229 -21.08 -27.52 -5.98
CA ALA A 229 -20.83 -26.77 -4.75
C ALA A 229 -20.83 -25.26 -5.04
N THR A 230 -21.89 -24.58 -4.60
CA THR A 230 -21.77 -23.17 -4.18
C THR A 230 -20.82 -23.16 -2.98
N VAL A 231 -19.68 -22.50 -3.13
CA VAL A 231 -18.75 -22.28 -2.01
C VAL A 231 -19.27 -21.08 -1.24
N GLU A 232 -19.85 -21.34 -0.06
CA GLU A 232 -20.15 -20.28 0.89
C GLU A 232 -18.84 -19.96 1.62
N CYS A 233 -18.12 -18.94 1.13
CA CYS A 233 -17.12 -18.25 1.93
C CYS A 233 -17.90 -17.49 3.01
N ASN A 234 -17.87 -17.95 4.26
CA ASN A 234 -18.33 -17.09 5.34
C ASN A 234 -17.26 -16.01 5.54
N ASP A 235 -17.67 -14.74 5.47
CA ASP A 235 -16.84 -13.53 5.58
C ASP A 235 -16.18 -13.33 6.97
N MET A 236 -15.87 -14.41 7.71
CA MET A 236 -15.33 -14.32 9.06
C MET A 236 -13.84 -13.96 9.11
N GLY A 237 -13.14 -13.92 7.97
CA GLY A 237 -11.74 -13.51 7.92
C GLY A 237 -10.79 -14.41 8.75
N ALA A 238 -9.49 -14.17 8.62
CA ALA A 238 -8.53 -14.67 9.59
C ALA A 238 -8.49 -13.70 10.78
N GLU A 239 -8.73 -14.20 11.98
CA GLU A 239 -8.63 -13.41 13.22
C GLU A 239 -7.14 -13.17 13.55
N PHE A 240 -6.67 -11.93 13.42
CA PHE A 240 -5.33 -11.55 13.86
C PHE A 240 -5.35 -11.17 15.34
N LEU A 241 -4.77 -12.01 16.18
CA LEU A 241 -4.70 -11.83 17.63
C LEU A 241 -3.81 -10.63 18.01
N SER A 242 -4.36 -9.76 18.86
CA SER A 242 -3.65 -8.71 19.59
C SER A 242 -2.49 -9.29 20.41
N VAL A 243 -1.26 -8.79 20.19
CA VAL A 243 -0.11 -9.11 21.05
C VAL A 243 0.37 -7.83 21.74
N LYS A 244 0.27 -7.79 23.07
CA LYS A 244 0.84 -6.74 23.91
C LYS A 244 2.23 -7.18 24.36
N ILE A 245 3.27 -6.60 23.78
CA ILE A 245 4.66 -6.88 24.13
C ILE A 245 5.08 -5.95 25.28
N ASN A 246 5.33 -6.51 26.46
CA ASN A 246 5.79 -5.77 27.65
C ASN A 246 7.33 -5.88 27.80
N CYS A 247 8.10 -5.53 26.78
CA CYS A 247 9.55 -5.37 26.93
C CYS A 247 10.05 -4.05 26.29
N PRO A 248 11.18 -3.49 26.78
CA PRO A 248 11.76 -2.28 26.20
C PRO A 248 12.24 -2.52 24.77
N MET A 249 12.07 -1.54 23.89
CA MET A 249 12.44 -1.65 22.46
C MET A 249 13.93 -2.03 22.24
N SER A 250 14.79 -1.67 23.19
CA SER A 250 16.21 -2.03 23.19
C SER A 250 16.46 -3.53 23.38
N GLU A 251 15.57 -4.29 24.01
CA GLU A 251 15.71 -5.75 24.11
C GLU A 251 15.21 -6.47 22.85
N ILE A 252 14.24 -5.88 22.15
CA ILE A 252 13.71 -6.41 20.87
C ILE A 252 14.76 -6.25 19.78
N LEU A 253 15.33 -5.06 19.61
CA LEU A 253 16.32 -4.76 18.56
C LEU A 253 17.65 -5.52 18.72
N ASN A 254 17.95 -5.98 19.93
CA ASN A 254 19.17 -6.73 20.24
C ASN A 254 18.93 -8.25 20.35
N HIS A 255 17.71 -8.73 20.11
CA HIS A 255 17.43 -10.17 20.14
C HIS A 255 18.07 -10.85 18.91
N PRO A 256 18.79 -11.98 19.06
CA PRO A 256 19.61 -12.59 18.00
C PRO A 256 18.82 -13.10 16.77
N HIS A 257 17.50 -12.95 16.77
CA HIS A 257 16.57 -13.31 15.69
C HIS A 257 15.62 -12.16 15.28
N ALA A 258 15.88 -10.92 15.69
CA ALA A 258 15.01 -9.76 15.45
C ALA A 258 15.10 -9.16 14.03
N THR A 259 15.54 -9.93 13.03
CA THR A 259 15.69 -9.44 11.65
C THR A 259 14.37 -9.26 10.90
N ASP A 260 13.23 -9.66 11.47
CA ASP A 260 12.00 -9.85 10.69
C ASP A 260 10.74 -9.19 11.29
N ALA A 261 10.87 -8.21 12.18
CA ALA A 261 9.69 -7.53 12.72
C ALA A 261 9.96 -6.08 13.11
N GLU A 262 9.67 -5.14 12.21
CA GLU A 262 9.39 -3.76 12.60
C GLU A 262 7.91 -3.45 12.35
N SER A 263 7.27 -3.12 13.46
CA SER A 263 5.84 -2.94 13.73
C SER A 263 5.18 -1.80 12.95
N ILE A 264 3.93 -2.00 12.51
CA ILE A 264 3.01 -0.96 12.05
C ILE A 264 1.71 -1.05 12.85
N VAL A 265 1.19 0.11 13.26
CA VAL A 265 -0.06 0.27 14.02
C VAL A 265 -1.26 0.24 13.06
N PHE A 266 -2.23 -0.64 13.32
CA PHE A 266 -3.55 -0.63 12.68
C PHE A 266 -4.60 -0.03 13.62
N PRO A 267 -5.60 0.70 13.11
CA PRO A 267 -6.63 1.27 13.95
C PRO A 267 -7.51 0.21 14.61
N LYS A 268 -7.89 0.50 15.86
CA LYS A 268 -8.82 -0.28 16.66
C LYS A 268 -10.26 0.03 16.24
N ASP A 269 -11.05 -1.03 16.11
CA ASP A 269 -12.51 -1.04 16.17
C ASP A 269 -13.27 -0.45 14.96
N LEU A 270 -13.60 -1.32 14.00
CA LEU A 270 -14.72 -1.13 13.08
C LEU A 270 -15.91 -1.98 13.55
N PRO A 271 -17.05 -1.39 13.96
CA PRO A 271 -18.26 -2.16 14.23
C PRO A 271 -19.01 -2.42 12.91
N TRP A 272 -18.90 -3.64 12.38
CA TRP A 272 -19.86 -4.12 11.38
C TRP A 272 -21.19 -4.43 12.07
N LYS A 273 -22.19 -3.56 11.89
CA LYS A 273 -23.59 -3.88 12.22
C LYS A 273 -24.13 -4.85 11.17
N ASN A 274 -24.35 -6.09 11.58
CA ASN A 274 -25.17 -7.05 10.85
C ASN A 274 -26.63 -6.55 10.81
N ASN A 275 -27.12 -6.19 9.62
CA ASN A 275 -28.54 -6.01 9.37
C ASN A 275 -28.96 -7.04 8.32
N TYR A 276 -29.33 -8.25 8.77
CA TYR A 276 -30.29 -9.09 8.05
C TYR A 276 -31.10 -9.88 9.10
N GLU A 277 -32.33 -9.43 9.34
CA GLU A 277 -33.42 -10.28 9.79
C GLU A 277 -33.95 -11.04 8.58
N GLY A 278 -34.11 -12.36 8.73
CA GLY A 278 -34.61 -13.29 7.71
C GLY A 278 -34.23 -14.72 8.06
#